data_AF-A0AAV4DQK6-F1
#
_entry.id   AF-A0AAV4DQK6-F1
#
_cell.length_a   1.000
_cell.length_b   1.000
_cell.length_c   1.000
_cell.angle_alpha   90.00
_cell.angle_beta   90.00
_cell.angle_gamma   90.00
#
_symmetry.space_group_name_H-M   'P 1'
#
loop_
_entity.id
_entity.type
_entity.pdbx_description
1 polymer ?
#
loop_
_entity_poly.entity_id
_entity_poly.type
_entity_poly.pdbx_seq_one_letter_code
_entity_poly.pdbx_strand_id
1 'polypeptide(L)'
;MLQAVLTQIWAPPVYELEVDFFVDKSLMNKYAAEESSVRDGLISLKADINYILTEMNEIFASLRPMGLHIVILKRKLSLLRINLFSDNLPSKLGLKAFDDWLAKQGPATYDAAILYTGQNSQDEGKKQLNTNENRISFSG
;
A
#
# COMPACT_ATOMS: atom_id res chain seq x y z
N MET A 1 -23.55 -48.11 24.38
CA MET A 1 -23.97 -46.75 23.97
C MET A 1 -22.72 -45.95 23.65
N LEU A 2 -22.45 -45.68 22.38
CA LEU A 2 -21.33 -44.82 21.97
C LEU A 2 -21.78 -43.37 22.06
N GLN A 3 -21.20 -42.60 22.99
CA GLN A 3 -21.36 -41.15 23.02
C GLN A 3 -20.60 -40.55 21.82
N ALA A 4 -21.34 -39.97 20.89
CA ALA A 4 -20.77 -39.09 19.88
C ALA A 4 -20.31 -37.80 20.58
N VAL A 5 -19.00 -37.64 20.75
CA VAL A 5 -18.42 -36.35 21.08
C VAL A 5 -18.57 -35.48 19.84
N LEU A 6 -19.58 -34.62 19.82
CA LEU A 6 -19.72 -33.55 18.85
C LEU A 6 -18.57 -32.58 19.08
N THR A 7 -17.49 -32.73 18.31
CA THR A 7 -16.49 -31.67 18.17
C THR A 7 -17.21 -30.45 17.60
N GLN A 8 -17.42 -29.44 18.45
CA GLN A 8 -17.75 -28.10 17.97
C GLN A 8 -16.63 -27.65 17.04
N ILE A 9 -16.90 -27.66 15.74
CA ILE A 9 -16.02 -27.07 14.74
C ILE A 9 -16.09 -25.57 14.97
N TRP A 10 -15.13 -25.02 15.71
CA TRP A 10 -14.94 -23.57 15.78
C TRP A 10 -14.48 -23.11 14.40
N ALA A 11 -15.37 -22.43 13.67
CA ALA A 11 -14.97 -21.68 12.51
C ALA A 11 -14.08 -20.52 12.99
N PRO A 12 -12.90 -20.31 12.39
CA PRO A 12 -12.05 -19.19 12.76
C PRO A 12 -12.81 -17.86 12.55
N PRO A 13 -12.64 -16.87 13.45
CA PRO A 13 -13.29 -15.58 13.29
C PRO A 13 -12.81 -14.87 12.01
N VAL A 14 -13.72 -14.15 11.38
CA VAL A 14 -13.42 -13.30 10.23
C VAL A 14 -13.18 -11.88 10.72
N TYR A 15 -12.06 -11.29 10.32
CA TYR A 15 -11.71 -9.90 10.59
C TYR A 15 -11.88 -9.08 9.31
N GLU A 16 -12.76 -8.10 9.36
CA GLU A 16 -12.94 -7.14 8.27
C GLU A 16 -12.08 -5.91 8.56
N LEU A 17 -11.28 -5.50 7.58
CA LEU A 17 -10.42 -4.32 7.65
C LEU A 17 -10.94 -3.29 6.65
N GLU A 18 -11.58 -2.23 7.13
CA GLU A 18 -12.04 -1.13 6.30
C GLU A 18 -10.90 -0.15 5.98
N VAL A 19 -10.63 0.03 4.69
CA VAL A 19 -9.50 0.84 4.24
C VAL A 19 -9.95 2.03 3.41
N ASP A 20 -9.44 3.21 3.77
CA ASP A 20 -9.52 4.41 2.94
C ASP A 20 -8.28 4.53 2.04
N PHE A 21 -8.51 4.59 0.74
CA PHE A 21 -7.47 4.86 -0.25
C PHE A 21 -7.41 6.34 -0.56
N PHE A 22 -6.21 6.90 -0.51
CA PHE A 22 -5.89 8.26 -0.89
C PHE A 22 -4.97 8.22 -2.09
N VAL A 23 -5.30 9.01 -3.11
CA VAL A 23 -4.46 9.17 -4.31
C VAL A 23 -4.08 10.62 -4.43
N ASP A 24 -2.80 10.91 -4.58
CA ASP A 24 -2.31 12.27 -4.73
C ASP A 24 -2.43 12.79 -6.18
N LYS A 25 -2.27 14.11 -6.33
CA LYS A 25 -2.32 14.76 -7.64
C LYS A 25 -1.21 14.25 -8.57
N SER A 26 -0.04 13.92 -8.04
CA SER A 26 1.10 13.45 -8.82
C SER A 26 0.77 12.15 -9.55
N LEU A 27 0.13 11.19 -8.88
CA LEU A 27 -0.27 9.93 -9.50
C LEU A 27 -1.38 10.14 -10.53
N MET A 28 -2.40 10.94 -10.20
CA MET A 28 -3.47 11.23 -11.15
C MET A 28 -2.96 11.83 -12.46
N ASN A 29 -1.96 12.72 -12.37
CA ASN A 29 -1.32 13.31 -13.55
C ASN A 29 -0.56 12.28 -14.39
N LYS A 30 0.08 11.28 -13.76
CA LYS A 30 0.76 10.19 -14.47
C LYS A 30 -0.23 9.36 -15.29
N TYR A 31 -1.30 8.87 -14.66
CA TYR A 31 -2.35 8.13 -15.37
C TYR A 31 -3.01 8.96 -16.47
N ALA A 32 -3.26 10.25 -16.23
CA ALA A 32 -3.82 11.13 -17.24
C ALA A 32 -2.87 11.40 -18.43
N ALA A 33 -1.56 11.27 -18.23
CA ALA A 33 -0.55 11.43 -19.29
C ALA A 33 -0.29 10.14 -20.08
N GLU A 34 -0.48 8.98 -19.44
CA GLU A 34 -0.38 7.65 -20.08
C GLU A 34 -1.60 7.34 -20.95
N GLU A 35 -2.73 8.00 -20.69
CA GLU A 35 -3.99 7.79 -21.41
C GLU A 35 -4.34 8.95 -22.35
N SER A 36 -5.32 8.72 -23.24
CA SER A 36 -5.76 9.74 -24.20
C SER A 36 -6.58 10.88 -23.59
N SER A 37 -7.06 10.71 -22.34
CA SER A 37 -7.82 11.72 -21.61
C SER A 37 -7.72 11.55 -20.10
N VAL A 38 -7.95 12.63 -19.34
CA VAL A 38 -8.03 12.61 -17.87
C VAL A 38 -9.10 11.63 -17.36
N ARG A 39 -10.21 11.51 -18.11
CA ARG A 39 -11.30 10.60 -17.74
C ARG A 39 -10.82 9.15 -17.80
N ASP A 40 -10.11 8.78 -18.86
CA ASP A 40 -9.62 7.41 -19.06
C ASP A 40 -8.52 7.09 -18.04
N GLY A 41 -7.62 8.04 -17.78
CA GLY A 41 -6.63 7.92 -16.69
C GLY A 41 -7.26 7.63 -15.33
N LEU A 42 -8.36 8.29 -14.98
CA LEU A 42 -9.09 8.02 -13.74
C LEU A 42 -9.82 6.67 -13.74
N ILE A 43 -10.23 6.16 -14.91
CA ILE A 43 -10.83 4.82 -15.04
C ILE A 43 -9.73 3.77 -14.82
N SER A 44 -8.59 3.89 -15.50
CA SER A 44 -7.43 3.01 -15.35
C SER A 44 -6.92 2.98 -13.91
N LEU A 45 -6.76 4.16 -13.28
CA LEU A 45 -6.37 4.26 -11.86
C LEU A 45 -7.35 3.52 -10.93
N LYS A 46 -8.67 3.63 -11.15
CA LYS A 46 -9.66 2.91 -10.33
C LYS A 46 -9.59 1.41 -10.55
N ALA A 47 -9.32 0.97 -11.77
CA ALA A 47 -9.15 -0.44 -12.10
C ALA A 47 -7.93 -1.00 -11.36
N ASP A 48 -6.80 -0.30 -11.39
CA ASP A 48 -5.58 -0.72 -10.70
C ASP A 48 -5.74 -0.78 -9.18
N ILE A 49 -6.42 0.19 -8.58
CA ILE A 49 -6.73 0.15 -7.14
C ILE A 49 -7.60 -1.07 -6.80
N ASN A 50 -8.60 -1.37 -7.61
CA ASN A 50 -9.42 -2.57 -7.41
C ASN A 50 -8.61 -3.85 -7.59
N TYR A 51 -7.67 -3.88 -8.55
CA TYR A 51 -6.77 -5.00 -8.75
C TYR A 51 -5.87 -5.22 -7.54
N ILE A 52 -5.20 -4.17 -7.03
CA ILE A 52 -4.38 -4.23 -5.82
C ILE A 52 -5.18 -4.79 -4.63
N LEU A 53 -6.42 -4.35 -4.45
CA LEU A 53 -7.28 -4.84 -3.38
C LEU A 53 -7.64 -6.31 -3.51
N THR A 54 -7.89 -6.78 -4.74
CA THR A 54 -8.11 -8.19 -5.02
C THR A 54 -6.88 -9.01 -4.65
N GLU A 55 -5.71 -8.61 -5.14
CA GLU A 55 -4.43 -9.29 -4.85
C GLU A 55 -4.12 -9.32 -3.35
N MET A 56 -4.32 -8.20 -2.65
CA MET A 56 -4.15 -8.15 -1.19
C MET A 56 -5.10 -9.13 -0.48
N ASN A 57 -6.36 -9.19 -0.89
CA ASN A 57 -7.33 -10.13 -0.33
C ASN A 57 -6.97 -11.59 -0.62
N GLU A 58 -6.40 -11.89 -1.79
CA GLU A 58 -5.91 -13.22 -2.12
C GLU A 58 -4.71 -13.61 -1.24
N ILE A 59 -3.79 -12.68 -0.98
CA ILE A 59 -2.68 -12.89 -0.03
C ILE A 59 -3.23 -13.18 1.37
N PHE A 60 -4.21 -12.42 1.87
CA PHE A 60 -4.81 -12.71 3.18
C PHE A 60 -5.63 -14.00 3.19
N ALA A 61 -6.27 -14.37 2.07
CA ALA A 61 -6.94 -15.65 1.94
C ALA A 61 -5.96 -16.82 2.06
N SER A 62 -4.71 -16.65 1.60
CA SER A 62 -3.65 -17.66 1.77
C SER A 62 -3.26 -17.92 3.24
N LEU A 63 -3.58 -16.99 4.15
CA LEU A 63 -3.32 -17.12 5.59
C LEU A 63 -4.46 -17.84 6.35
N ARG A 64 -5.60 -18.12 5.68
CA ARG A 64 -6.74 -18.84 6.30
C ARG A 64 -6.36 -20.20 6.89
N PRO A 65 -5.51 -21.04 6.25
CA PRO A 65 -5.08 -22.30 6.85
C PRO A 65 -4.28 -22.14 8.15
N MET A 66 -3.72 -20.95 8.40
CA MET A 66 -3.04 -20.59 9.65
C MET A 66 -4.01 -20.06 10.73
N GLY A 67 -5.32 -20.09 10.46
CA GLY A 67 -6.36 -19.60 11.38
C GLY A 67 -6.59 -18.09 11.32
N LEU A 68 -5.97 -17.39 10.36
CA LEU A 68 -6.15 -15.95 10.15
C LEU A 68 -7.07 -15.72 8.94
N HIS A 69 -8.30 -15.29 9.20
CA HIS A 69 -9.24 -14.92 8.14
C HIS A 69 -9.44 -13.41 8.14
N ILE A 70 -8.65 -12.70 7.33
CA ILE A 70 -8.74 -11.25 7.15
C ILE A 70 -9.38 -10.96 5.78
N VAL A 71 -10.27 -9.98 5.72
CA VAL A 71 -10.87 -9.46 4.49
C VAL A 71 -10.70 -7.95 4.48
N ILE A 72 -10.02 -7.43 3.45
CA ILE A 72 -9.84 -6.01 3.23
C ILE A 72 -10.99 -5.47 2.40
N LEU A 73 -11.71 -4.50 2.95
CA LEU A 73 -12.82 -3.83 2.32
C LEU A 73 -12.42 -2.39 1.99
N LYS A 74 -12.50 -2.00 0.72
CA LYS A 74 -12.33 -0.59 0.35
C LYS A 74 -13.56 0.19 0.76
N ARG A 75 -13.39 1.06 1.75
CA ARG A 75 -14.45 1.93 2.24
C ARG A 75 -14.61 3.17 1.39
N LYS A 76 -13.48 3.84 1.09
CA LYS A 76 -13.48 5.09 0.31
C LYS A 76 -12.25 5.19 -0.59
N LEU A 77 -12.44 5.85 -1.74
CA LEU A 77 -11.34 6.35 -2.57
C LEU A 77 -11.40 7.88 -2.60
N SER A 78 -10.35 8.53 -2.10
CA SER A 78 -10.20 9.98 -2.02
C SER A 78 -9.14 10.47 -2.99
N LEU A 79 -9.55 11.25 -3.99
CA LEU A 79 -8.66 11.88 -4.96
C LEU A 79 -8.23 13.25 -4.46
N LEU A 80 -6.97 13.39 -4.06
CA LEU A 80 -6.42 14.61 -3.48
C LEU A 80 -5.98 15.56 -4.59
N ARG A 81 -6.47 16.80 -4.58
CA ARG A 81 -6.06 17.85 -5.53
C ARG A 81 -4.70 18.48 -5.22
N ILE A 82 -3.97 17.89 -4.28
CA ILE A 82 -2.67 18.35 -3.80
C ILE A 82 -1.65 17.20 -3.93
N ASN A 83 -0.38 17.56 -4.02
CA ASN A 83 0.70 16.64 -3.71
C ASN A 83 0.92 16.74 -2.20
N LEU A 84 0.80 15.62 -1.49
CA LEU A 84 1.03 15.62 -0.04
C LEU A 84 2.52 15.83 0.31
N PHE A 85 3.41 15.55 -0.63
CA PHE A 85 4.85 15.63 -0.45
C PHE A 85 5.52 16.41 -1.57
N SER A 86 6.70 16.95 -1.30
CA SER A 86 7.62 17.49 -2.31
C SER A 86 8.37 16.37 -3.01
N ASP A 87 8.71 16.54 -4.29
CA ASP A 87 9.49 15.55 -5.03
C ASP A 87 10.80 15.20 -4.30
N ASN A 88 11.15 13.91 -4.28
CA ASN A 88 12.31 13.34 -3.58
C ASN A 88 12.26 13.37 -2.04
N LEU A 89 11.08 13.52 -1.43
CA LEU A 89 10.96 13.33 0.02
C LEU A 89 11.28 11.86 0.40
N PRO A 90 12.18 11.61 1.36
CA PRO A 90 12.43 10.25 1.86
C PRO A 90 11.15 9.59 2.37
N SER A 91 10.96 8.28 2.12
CA SER A 91 9.67 7.60 2.40
C SER A 91 9.27 7.69 3.87
N LYS A 92 10.23 7.66 4.79
CA LYS A 92 9.97 7.83 6.24
C LYS A 92 9.38 9.19 6.57
N LEU A 93 9.87 10.26 5.94
CA LEU A 93 9.32 11.60 6.12
C LEU A 93 7.96 11.73 5.43
N GLY A 94 7.77 11.05 4.30
CA GLY A 94 6.46 10.93 3.63
C GLY A 94 5.42 10.26 4.53
N LEU A 95 5.75 9.12 5.15
CA LEU A 95 4.82 8.42 6.04
C LEU A 95 4.40 9.31 7.22
N LYS A 96 5.35 10.00 7.85
CA LYS A 96 5.03 10.94 8.95
C LYS A 96 4.17 12.11 8.46
N ALA A 97 4.48 12.69 7.31
CA ALA A 97 3.69 13.79 6.76
C ALA A 97 2.26 13.35 6.37
N PHE A 98 2.08 12.09 5.93
CA PHE A 98 0.75 11.54 5.69
C PHE A 98 -0.04 11.37 6.99
N ASP A 99 0.59 10.81 8.02
CA ASP A 99 -0.03 10.64 9.35
C ASP A 99 -0.44 12.00 9.96
N ASP A 100 0.47 12.99 9.91
CA ASP A 100 0.19 14.37 10.34
C ASP A 100 -0.95 15.02 9.53
N TRP A 101 -1.09 14.67 8.24
CA TRP A 101 -2.18 15.14 7.40
C TRP A 101 -3.51 14.47 7.74
N LEU A 102 -3.51 13.15 7.99
CA LEU A 102 -4.68 12.38 8.40
C LEU A 102 -5.22 12.89 9.75
N ALA A 103 -4.33 13.15 10.72
CA ALA A 103 -4.70 13.70 12.02
C ALA A 103 -5.46 15.04 11.93
N LYS A 104 -5.21 15.83 10.87
CA LYS A 104 -5.90 17.11 10.60
C LYS A 104 -7.26 16.93 9.94
N GLN A 105 -7.59 15.76 9.39
CA GLN A 105 -8.89 15.49 8.77
C GLN A 105 -9.98 15.18 9.81
N GLY A 106 -9.62 15.00 11.09
CA GLY A 106 -10.53 14.65 12.16
C GLY A 106 -10.47 13.15 12.51
N PRO A 107 -11.41 12.65 13.32
CA PRO A 107 -11.39 11.26 13.78
C PRO A 107 -11.50 10.30 12.60
N ALA A 108 -10.60 9.31 12.57
CA ALA A 108 -10.64 8.23 11.61
C ALA A 108 -11.87 7.35 11.84
N THR A 109 -12.48 6.92 10.75
CA THR A 109 -13.65 6.03 10.73
C THR A 109 -13.36 4.79 9.88
N TYR A 110 -12.07 4.55 9.60
CA TYR A 110 -11.49 3.43 8.87
C TYR A 110 -10.49 2.74 9.79
N ASP A 111 -10.16 1.47 9.51
CA ASP A 111 -9.15 0.72 10.25
C ASP A 111 -7.72 1.00 9.74
N ALA A 112 -7.59 1.26 8.44
CA ALA A 112 -6.32 1.68 7.84
C ALA A 112 -6.50 2.72 6.73
N ALA A 113 -5.44 3.48 6.48
CA ALA A 113 -5.36 4.42 5.37
C ALA A 113 -4.17 4.05 4.48
N ILE A 114 -4.38 4.05 3.17
CA ILE A 114 -3.34 3.79 2.17
C ILE A 114 -3.19 5.03 1.31
N LEU A 115 -1.97 5.55 1.21
CA LEU A 115 -1.61 6.57 0.24
C LEU A 115 -0.92 5.92 -0.96
N TYR A 116 -1.55 6.04 -2.13
CA TYR A 116 -0.94 5.66 -3.40
C TYR A 116 -0.47 6.94 -4.12
N THR A 117 0.84 7.06 -4.30
CA THR A 117 1.49 8.28 -4.79
C THR A 117 2.35 8.00 -6.00
N GLY A 118 2.38 8.96 -6.93
CA GLY A 118 3.25 8.94 -8.10
C GLY A 118 4.67 9.40 -7.80
N GLN A 119 4.99 9.75 -6.56
CA GLN A 119 6.32 10.20 -6.20
C GLN A 119 7.34 9.07 -6.23
N ASN A 120 8.54 9.41 -6.72
CA ASN A 120 9.69 8.55 -6.61
C ASN A 120 10.33 8.81 -5.24
N SER A 121 10.19 7.88 -4.30
CA SER A 121 10.85 8.04 -3.00
C SER A 121 12.34 7.74 -3.16
N GLN A 122 13.19 8.70 -2.79
CA GLN A 122 14.63 8.49 -2.73
C GLN A 122 14.99 7.83 -1.39
N ASP A 123 14.56 6.60 -1.18
CA ASP A 123 15.29 5.69 -0.30
C ASP A 123 16.29 4.93 -1.18
N GLU A 124 17.19 5.67 -1.82
CA GLU A 124 18.35 5.06 -2.44
C GLU A 124 19.11 4.32 -1.34
N GLY A 125 19.18 3.01 -1.46
CA GLY A 125 20.12 2.17 -0.74
C GLY A 125 21.56 2.53 -1.07
N LYS A 126 22.01 3.75 -0.73
CA LYS A 126 23.42 4.11 -0.65
C LYS A 126 24.02 3.48 0.61
N LYS A 127 24.07 2.15 0.65
CA LYS A 127 25.35 1.52 0.98
C LYS A 127 26.18 1.62 -0.29
N GLN A 128 26.90 2.73 -0.41
CA GLN A 128 28.08 2.74 -1.26
C GLN A 128 28.99 1.63 -0.76
N LEU A 129 28.96 0.47 -1.42
CA LEU A 129 30.12 -0.41 -1.48
C LEU A 129 31.17 0.35 -2.30
N ASN A 130 31.81 1.34 -1.67
CA ASN A 130 33.15 1.76 -2.05
C ASN A 130 34.08 0.63 -1.63
N THR A 131 34.02 -0.49 -2.35
CA THR A 131 35.17 -1.37 -2.44
C THR A 131 36.12 -0.66 -3.39
N ASN A 132 36.90 0.27 -2.84
CA ASN A 132 38.07 0.79 -3.52
C ASN A 132 38.84 -0.43 -4.04
N GLU A 133 38.94 -0.53 -5.35
CA GLU A 133 39.87 -1.38 -6.04
C GLU A 133 41.28 -1.01 -5.55
N ASN A 134 41.72 -1.64 -4.47
CA ASN A 134 43.13 -1.73 -4.14
C ASN A 134 43.74 -2.64 -5.22
N ARG A 135 44.09 -2.03 -6.35
CA ARG A 135 45.07 -2.55 -7.29
C ARG A 135 46.34 -2.87 -6.52
N ILE A 136 46.51 -4.13 -6.14
CA ILE A 136 47.82 -4.66 -5.78
C ILE A 136 48.50 -4.99 -7.10
N SER A 137 49.34 -4.09 -7.59
CA SER A 137 50.31 -4.38 -8.63
C SER A 137 51.45 -5.20 -8.03
N PHE A 138 51.57 -6.46 -8.43
CA PHE A 138 52.79 -7.24 -8.22
C PHE A 138 53.72 -7.02 -9.42
N SER A 139 54.80 -6.29 -9.17
CA SER A 139 56.02 -6.35 -9.98
C SER A 139 56.98 -7.31 -9.29
N GLY A 140 57.20 -8.47 -9.91
CA GLY A 140 58.16 -9.50 -9.53
C GLY A 140 58.28 -10.51 -10.66
#